data_AF-A0A955XVL4-F1
#
_entry.id   AF-A0A955XVL4-F1
#
_cell.length_a   1.000
_cell.length_b   1.000
_cell.length_c   1.000
_cell.angle_alpha   90.00
_cell.angle_beta   90.00
_cell.angle_gamma   90.00
#
_symmetry.space_group_name_H-M   'P 1'
#
loop_
_entity.id
_entity.type
_entity.pdbx_description
1 polymer ?
#
loop_
_entity_poly.entity_id
_entity_poly.type
_entity_poly.pdbx_seq_one_letter_code
_entity_poly.pdbx_strand_id
1 'polypeptide(L)'
;LDDPQTPPPPPKDKPRTRVSGRTRQVSQSSPAIKGSDTDAATSTPPGATGFKYRTPTGKEHGPFDLDGLKQLLAKRPRRRGEMVAVGGKSWRSIDDLPELWDVDRPEVDFVHDVTQADLAFESAHTGLQKAPDEGDEFSHAGQLGRVTITRLLYRLQRGRSSGMLRLVRGDGNRKEIFFRRGEPITVSSTIPEELLGLYLVRKGVITEEQLQHALDRLSEFGGRLGDALVGERILPAHDLFRYLSDQLHDRVLELFGWEDGNWFWFPGMEPPTPSAPLGVDLADLVLRGVREITKASAIRAHFAGREGEHLAVVHGRLTAEDISFSAKESELAGAIKSGMTPQDLLDTTVPPGTPKEAMLWRVLFILTEFEIFRLGEDHEATALPG
;
A
#
# COMPACT_ATOMS: atom_id res chain seq x y z
N LEU A 1 -40.06 -9.34 -40.98
CA LEU A 1 -41.08 -9.22 -39.91
C LEU A 1 -40.38 -9.77 -38.67
N ASP A 2 -39.61 -9.02 -37.91
CA ASP A 2 -39.71 -7.61 -37.52
C ASP A 2 -38.35 -6.93 -37.36
N ASP A 3 -38.44 -5.60 -37.47
CA ASP A 3 -37.42 -4.54 -37.41
C ASP A 3 -36.87 -4.36 -35.97
N PRO A 4 -35.58 -4.05 -35.75
CA PRO A 4 -35.04 -3.77 -34.42
C PRO A 4 -35.40 -2.36 -33.92
N GLN A 5 -35.97 -2.28 -32.71
CA GLN A 5 -36.29 -1.03 -32.02
C GLN A 5 -35.06 -0.14 -31.81
N THR A 6 -35.16 1.10 -32.29
CA THR A 6 -34.23 2.20 -31.98
C THR A 6 -34.67 2.90 -30.69
N PRO A 7 -33.77 3.24 -29.75
CA PRO A 7 -34.14 3.98 -28.54
C PRO A 7 -34.45 5.47 -28.83
N PRO A 8 -35.32 6.12 -28.04
CA PRO A 8 -35.75 7.50 -28.29
C PRO A 8 -34.68 8.55 -27.90
N PRO A 9 -34.68 9.74 -28.54
CA PRO A 9 -33.70 10.79 -28.29
C PRO A 9 -33.99 11.60 -27.01
N PRO A 10 -32.98 12.27 -26.42
CA PRO A 10 -33.14 13.06 -25.20
C PRO A 10 -33.94 14.37 -25.45
N PRO A 11 -34.63 14.89 -24.43
CA PRO A 11 -35.47 16.09 -24.56
C PRO A 11 -34.64 17.36 -24.78
N LYS A 12 -35.16 18.23 -25.65
CA LYS A 12 -34.58 19.50 -26.08
C LYS A 12 -34.77 20.62 -25.04
N ASP A 13 -33.68 21.31 -24.72
CA ASP A 13 -33.64 22.58 -23.98
C ASP A 13 -34.48 23.68 -24.65
N LYS A 14 -35.21 24.45 -23.84
CA LYS A 14 -35.80 25.77 -24.13
C LYS A 14 -35.94 26.58 -22.83
N PRO A 15 -36.04 27.92 -22.87
CA PRO A 15 -34.96 28.88 -23.05
C PRO A 15 -34.73 29.72 -21.79
N ARG A 16 -33.54 30.34 -21.71
CA ARG A 16 -33.13 31.29 -20.66
C ARG A 16 -34.03 32.53 -20.60
N THR A 17 -34.62 32.79 -19.44
CA THR A 17 -35.23 34.09 -19.10
C THR A 17 -34.18 34.95 -18.39
N ARG A 18 -33.79 36.04 -19.05
CA ARG A 18 -32.81 37.03 -18.59
C ARG A 18 -33.56 38.11 -17.80
N VAL A 19 -33.35 38.21 -16.49
CA VAL A 19 -33.79 39.39 -15.71
C VAL A 19 -32.55 40.19 -15.32
N SER A 20 -32.51 41.40 -15.85
CA SER A 20 -31.53 42.45 -15.61
C SER A 20 -31.83 43.11 -14.26
N GLY A 21 -30.82 43.17 -13.39
CA GLY A 21 -30.85 43.91 -12.13
C GLY A 21 -29.51 44.57 -11.87
N ARG A 22 -29.23 45.67 -12.57
CA ARG A 22 -28.24 46.67 -12.15
C ARG A 22 -28.78 47.33 -10.88
N THR A 23 -27.93 47.63 -9.88
CA THR A 23 -27.65 49.01 -9.39
C THR A 23 -26.88 49.03 -8.05
N ARG A 24 -25.76 49.78 -8.10
CA ARG A 24 -25.04 50.58 -7.07
C ARG A 24 -24.34 49.94 -5.86
N GLN A 25 -23.02 50.06 -5.93
CA GLN A 25 -22.15 50.49 -4.82
C GLN A 25 -22.68 51.75 -4.13
N VAL A 26 -22.74 51.72 -2.79
CA VAL A 26 -22.62 52.91 -1.94
C VAL A 26 -21.78 52.51 -0.71
N SER A 27 -20.67 53.22 -0.57
CA SER A 27 -19.83 53.32 0.62
C SER A 27 -20.51 54.13 1.71
N GLN A 28 -20.36 53.74 2.99
CA GLN A 28 -20.35 54.54 4.24
C GLN A 28 -20.37 53.54 5.42
N SER A 29 -19.29 53.33 6.19
CA SER A 29 -18.71 54.14 7.29
C SER A 29 -19.53 54.22 8.60
N SER A 30 -19.03 53.45 9.60
CA SER A 30 -19.07 53.67 11.08
C SER A 30 -20.34 53.32 11.88
N PRO A 31 -20.26 53.05 13.22
CA PRO A 31 -19.08 52.96 14.11
C PRO A 31 -18.95 51.64 14.91
N ALA A 32 -17.76 51.45 15.47
CA ALA A 32 -17.40 50.45 16.48
C ALA A 32 -18.05 50.74 17.85
N ILE A 33 -18.26 49.70 18.67
CA ILE A 33 -17.84 49.59 20.08
C ILE A 33 -18.11 48.17 20.63
N LYS A 34 -17.00 47.54 21.04
CA LYS A 34 -16.73 46.60 22.16
C LYS A 34 -17.64 45.39 22.45
N GLY A 35 -16.99 44.23 22.44
CA GLY A 35 -17.43 43.01 23.12
C GLY A 35 -16.31 41.96 23.21
N SER A 36 -15.37 42.21 24.13
CA SER A 36 -14.49 41.25 24.84
C SER A 36 -13.61 40.28 24.04
N ASP A 37 -12.34 40.67 23.98
CA ASP A 37 -11.15 39.84 23.80
C ASP A 37 -11.08 38.70 24.84
N THR A 38 -10.80 37.49 24.37
CA THR A 38 -9.83 36.57 24.99
C THR A 38 -9.22 35.70 23.89
N ASP A 39 -8.47 36.33 22.99
CA ASP A 39 -7.37 35.65 22.31
C ASP A 39 -6.23 35.54 23.32
N ALA A 40 -6.18 34.42 24.04
CA ALA A 40 -4.97 34.02 24.74
C ALA A 40 -3.98 33.49 23.70
N ALA A 41 -3.30 34.42 23.01
CA ALA A 41 -2.02 34.15 22.40
C ALA A 41 -1.09 33.59 23.49
N THR A 42 -0.83 32.30 23.44
CA THR A 42 0.18 31.63 24.26
C THR A 42 1.56 32.10 23.78
N SER A 43 1.98 33.27 24.26
CA SER A 43 3.38 33.65 24.26
C SER A 43 4.13 32.63 25.11
N THR A 44 4.88 31.73 24.46
CA THR A 44 5.77 30.80 25.15
C THR A 44 6.84 31.59 25.91
N PRO A 45 6.97 31.44 27.24
CA PRO A 45 8.07 32.03 27.98
C PRO A 45 9.39 31.36 27.54
N PRO A 46 10.50 32.09 27.43
CA PRO A 46 11.79 31.48 27.15
C PRO A 46 12.21 30.65 28.38
N GLY A 47 12.12 29.32 28.28
CA GLY A 47 12.56 28.38 29.33
C GLY A 47 11.68 27.16 29.60
N ALA A 48 10.51 27.00 28.98
CA ALA A 48 9.63 25.85 29.23
C ALA A 48 10.03 24.60 28.42
N THR A 49 10.72 23.65 29.07
CA THR A 49 10.95 22.30 28.52
C THR A 49 9.63 21.53 28.47
N GLY A 50 8.93 21.55 27.34
CA GLY A 50 7.69 20.79 27.14
C GLY A 50 7.93 19.28 26.95
N PHE A 51 6.97 18.47 27.35
CA PHE A 51 6.94 17.02 27.13
C PHE A 51 6.41 16.71 25.72
N LYS A 52 7.10 15.86 24.97
CA LYS A 52 6.55 15.18 23.80
C LYS A 52 6.20 13.76 24.19
N TYR A 53 5.10 13.27 23.66
CA TYR A 53 4.59 11.93 23.94
C TYR A 53 4.45 11.17 22.63
N ARG A 54 4.81 9.89 22.62
CA ARG A 54 4.72 9.02 21.44
C ARG A 54 3.95 7.76 21.81
N THR A 55 2.90 7.48 21.04
CA THR A 55 2.08 6.28 21.22
C THR A 55 2.82 5.02 20.79
N PRO A 56 2.32 3.82 21.13
CA PRO A 56 2.90 2.56 20.66
C PRO A 56 2.91 2.43 19.12
N THR A 57 2.00 3.12 18.42
CA THR A 57 1.95 3.16 16.95
C THR A 57 2.96 4.14 16.34
N GLY A 58 3.73 4.84 17.17
CA GLY A 58 4.76 5.79 16.75
C GLY A 58 4.25 7.23 16.53
N LYS A 59 2.95 7.50 16.77
CA LYS A 59 2.38 8.84 16.62
C LYS A 59 2.87 9.77 17.72
N GLU A 60 3.47 10.89 17.34
CA GLU A 60 3.98 11.90 18.28
C GLU A 60 2.94 12.99 18.57
N HIS A 61 2.88 13.43 19.82
CA HIS A 61 1.99 14.46 20.35
C HIS A 61 2.77 15.43 21.24
N GLY A 62 2.24 16.65 21.37
CA GLY A 62 2.80 17.73 22.21
C GLY A 62 3.34 18.91 21.38
N PRO A 63 4.09 19.82 22.01
CA PRO A 63 4.55 19.77 23.39
C PRO A 63 3.42 19.97 24.41
N PHE A 64 3.48 19.26 25.53
CA PHE A 64 2.59 19.38 26.69
C PHE A 64 3.36 19.93 27.90
N ASP A 65 2.65 20.55 28.84
CA ASP A 65 3.13 20.66 30.22
C ASP A 65 2.86 19.35 30.98
N LEU A 66 3.34 19.26 32.22
CA LEU A 66 3.21 18.04 33.04
C LEU A 66 1.73 17.68 33.29
N ASP A 67 0.92 18.67 33.62
CA ASP A 67 -0.50 18.47 33.94
C ASP A 67 -1.32 18.08 32.71
N GLY A 68 -1.05 18.70 31.56
CA GLY A 68 -1.66 18.35 30.29
C GLY A 68 -1.32 16.92 29.85
N LEU A 69 -0.06 16.49 30.04
CA LEU A 69 0.33 15.12 29.77
C LEU A 69 -0.38 14.13 30.71
N LYS A 70 -0.45 14.41 32.01
CA LYS A 70 -1.19 13.57 32.98
C LYS A 70 -2.67 13.45 32.64
N GLN A 71 -3.32 14.55 32.25
CA GLN A 71 -4.72 14.54 31.84
C GLN A 71 -4.96 13.72 30.56
N LEU A 72 -4.03 13.76 29.62
CA LEU A 72 -4.10 12.93 28.41
C LEU A 72 -4.08 11.44 28.76
N LEU A 73 -3.12 11.03 29.60
CA LEU A 73 -2.92 9.64 29.98
C LEU A 73 -4.04 9.10 30.89
N ALA A 74 -4.59 9.95 31.77
CA ALA A 74 -5.65 9.57 32.69
C ALA A 74 -6.97 9.17 32.02
N LYS A 75 -7.17 9.47 30.73
CA LYS A 75 -8.42 9.16 30.00
C LYS A 75 -8.50 7.74 29.47
N ARG A 76 -7.42 6.95 29.54
CA ARG A 76 -7.35 5.61 28.93
C ARG A 76 -6.50 4.63 29.76
N PRO A 77 -6.57 3.31 29.46
CA PRO A 77 -5.67 2.33 30.05
C PRO A 77 -4.21 2.62 29.69
N ARG A 78 -3.26 2.16 30.52
CA ARG A 78 -1.83 2.24 30.22
C ARG A 78 -1.50 1.33 29.05
N ARG A 79 -0.70 1.80 28.08
CA ARG A 79 -0.34 1.01 26.90
C ARG A 79 1.15 0.70 26.87
N ARG A 80 1.50 -0.55 26.57
CA ARG A 80 2.90 -0.95 26.42
C ARG A 80 3.55 -0.26 25.23
N GLY A 81 4.79 0.22 25.38
CA GLY A 81 5.56 0.88 24.31
C GLY A 81 5.30 2.38 24.15
N GLU A 82 4.55 2.99 25.08
CA GLU A 82 4.40 4.44 25.18
C GLU A 82 5.72 5.11 25.59
N MET A 83 6.09 6.19 24.89
CA MET A 83 7.35 6.90 25.11
C MET A 83 7.11 8.38 25.38
N VAL A 84 7.99 8.99 26.17
CA VAL A 84 7.98 10.43 26.43
C VAL A 84 9.38 11.04 26.31
N ALA A 85 9.45 12.27 25.83
CA ALA A 85 10.67 13.06 25.72
C ALA A 85 10.48 14.40 26.42
N VAL A 86 11.41 14.77 27.30
CA VAL A 86 11.35 16.03 28.07
C VAL A 86 12.26 17.08 27.45
N GLY A 87 11.71 18.24 27.07
CA GLY A 87 12.50 19.35 26.52
C GLY A 87 13.19 19.03 25.18
N GLY A 88 12.62 18.13 24.38
CA GLY A 88 13.19 17.70 23.10
C GLY A 88 14.39 16.75 23.19
N LYS A 89 14.69 16.20 24.38
CA LYS A 89 15.74 15.20 24.61
C LYS A 89 15.31 13.78 24.17
N SER A 90 16.18 12.79 24.37
CA SER A 90 15.96 11.37 24.03
C SER A 90 14.64 10.81 24.58
N TRP A 91 13.94 10.03 23.75
CA TRP A 91 12.75 9.26 24.12
C TRP A 91 13.05 8.24 25.23
N ARG A 92 12.18 8.18 26.24
CA ARG A 92 12.22 7.19 27.33
C ARG A 92 10.88 6.48 27.45
N SER A 93 10.87 5.26 27.98
CA SER A 93 9.61 4.58 28.26
C SER A 93 8.83 5.38 29.30
N ILE A 94 7.51 5.44 29.15
CA ILE A 94 6.65 6.01 30.19
C ILE A 94 6.68 5.17 31.49
N ASP A 95 7.05 3.89 31.37
CA ASP A 95 7.18 2.97 32.49
C ASP A 95 8.29 3.39 33.45
N ASP A 96 9.29 4.10 32.93
CA ASP A 96 10.40 4.65 33.72
C ASP A 96 10.01 5.94 34.48
N LEU A 97 8.76 6.40 34.35
CA LEU A 97 8.25 7.67 34.87
C LEU A 97 6.90 7.49 35.60
N PRO A 98 6.88 6.83 36.76
CA PRO A 98 5.67 6.50 37.51
C PRO A 98 4.89 7.72 37.97
N GLU A 99 5.50 8.91 38.04
CA GLU A 99 4.82 10.16 38.37
C GLU A 99 3.81 10.62 37.31
N LEU A 100 3.86 10.07 36.10
CA LEU A 100 3.01 10.44 34.97
C LEU A 100 1.71 9.63 34.87
N TRP A 101 1.58 8.54 35.63
CA TRP A 101 0.45 7.63 35.50
C TRP A 101 0.10 6.93 36.83
N ASP A 102 -1.08 6.34 36.86
CA ASP A 102 -1.61 5.63 38.03
C ASP A 102 -1.18 4.15 37.99
N VAL A 103 -0.27 3.77 38.89
CA VAL A 103 0.39 2.45 38.92
C VAL A 103 -0.56 1.27 39.06
N ASP A 104 -1.77 1.51 39.56
CA ASP A 104 -2.78 0.47 39.80
C ASP A 104 -3.68 0.22 38.58
N ARG A 105 -3.52 0.99 37.48
CA ARG A 105 -4.28 0.75 36.25
C ARG A 105 -3.76 -0.46 35.48
N PRO A 106 -4.66 -1.26 34.87
CA PRO A 106 -4.26 -2.38 34.05
C PRO A 106 -3.45 -1.91 32.84
N GLU A 107 -2.32 -2.57 32.60
CA GLU A 107 -1.51 -2.43 31.40
C GLU A 107 -2.12 -3.25 30.28
N VAL A 108 -2.25 -2.64 29.10
CA VAL A 108 -2.81 -3.25 27.89
C VAL A 108 -1.76 -3.19 26.79
N ASP A 109 -1.53 -4.32 26.10
CA ASP A 109 -0.68 -4.33 24.91
C ASP A 109 -1.55 -4.02 23.69
N PHE A 110 -1.92 -2.74 23.54
CA PHE A 110 -2.88 -2.28 22.52
C PHE A 110 -2.49 -2.73 21.10
N VAL A 111 -1.21 -2.67 20.75
CA VAL A 111 -0.74 -3.11 19.43
C VAL A 111 -0.91 -4.61 19.29
N HIS A 112 -0.57 -5.39 20.31
CA HIS A 112 -0.79 -6.83 20.30
C HIS A 112 -2.28 -7.17 20.18
N ASP A 113 -3.15 -6.57 20.97
CA ASP A 113 -4.59 -6.87 21.01
C ASP A 113 -5.28 -6.52 19.69
N VAL A 114 -4.98 -5.33 19.13
CA VAL A 114 -5.45 -4.92 17.80
C VAL A 114 -4.93 -5.89 16.74
N THR A 115 -3.64 -6.25 16.80
CA THR A 115 -3.03 -7.19 15.85
C THR A 115 -3.71 -8.56 15.93
N GLN A 116 -4.01 -9.08 17.12
CA GLN A 116 -4.71 -10.36 17.28
C GLN A 116 -6.14 -10.30 16.71
N ALA A 117 -6.88 -9.22 16.97
CA ALA A 117 -8.23 -9.05 16.45
C ALA A 117 -8.26 -8.90 14.92
N ASP A 118 -7.37 -8.07 14.37
CA ASP A 118 -7.25 -7.87 12.91
C ASP A 118 -6.71 -9.12 12.22
N LEU A 119 -5.73 -9.82 12.79
CA LEU A 119 -5.27 -11.11 12.25
C LEU A 119 -6.37 -12.17 12.31
N ALA A 120 -7.15 -12.24 13.40
CA ALA A 120 -8.29 -13.15 13.47
C ALA A 120 -9.32 -12.84 12.37
N PHE A 121 -9.56 -11.56 12.10
CA PHE A 121 -10.38 -11.13 10.96
C PHE A 121 -9.76 -11.56 9.62
N GLU A 122 -8.48 -11.24 9.38
CA GLU A 122 -7.82 -11.62 8.13
C GLU A 122 -7.83 -13.15 7.93
N SER A 123 -7.48 -13.92 8.96
CA SER A 123 -7.57 -15.37 8.97
C SER A 123 -8.97 -15.90 8.62
N ALA A 124 -10.03 -15.28 9.16
CA ALA A 124 -11.40 -15.69 8.88
C ALA A 124 -11.92 -15.28 7.49
N HIS A 125 -11.38 -14.21 6.90
CA HIS A 125 -11.99 -13.56 5.71
C HIS A 125 -11.13 -13.60 4.45
N THR A 126 -9.84 -13.91 4.58
CA THR A 126 -8.90 -13.97 3.45
C THR A 126 -8.22 -15.33 3.29
N GLY A 127 -8.55 -16.32 4.11
CA GLY A 127 -7.97 -17.66 3.99
C GLY A 127 -6.58 -17.78 4.60
N LEU A 128 -6.19 -16.81 5.46
CA LEU A 128 -5.02 -16.84 6.33
C LEU A 128 -5.21 -17.90 7.44
N GLN A 129 -5.61 -19.13 7.09
CA GLN A 129 -5.59 -20.26 8.00
C GLN A 129 -4.12 -20.67 8.28
N LYS A 130 -3.93 -21.59 9.24
CA LYS A 130 -2.64 -22.20 9.56
C LYS A 130 -1.95 -22.72 8.28
N ALA A 131 -0.64 -22.99 8.37
CA ALA A 131 0.16 -23.65 7.32
C ALA A 131 -0.69 -24.61 6.50
N PRO A 132 -0.55 -24.62 5.15
CA PRO A 132 -1.51 -25.21 4.22
C PRO A 132 -2.17 -26.43 4.84
N ASP A 133 -3.51 -26.39 5.02
CA ASP A 133 -4.25 -27.59 5.38
C ASP A 133 -3.74 -28.70 4.46
N GLU A 134 -3.34 -29.82 5.04
CA GLU A 134 -2.96 -31.03 4.31
C GLU A 134 -4.16 -31.41 3.41
N GLY A 135 -4.21 -30.85 2.19
CA GLY A 135 -5.40 -30.93 1.34
C GLY A 135 -5.49 -29.87 0.24
N ASP A 136 -4.95 -28.65 0.42
CA ASP A 136 -4.95 -27.65 -0.63
C ASP A 136 -3.82 -27.90 -1.65
N GLU A 137 -4.17 -28.44 -2.82
CA GLU A 137 -3.22 -28.66 -3.91
C GLU A 137 -2.86 -27.32 -4.60
N PHE A 138 -1.62 -26.87 -4.42
CA PHE A 138 -1.04 -25.84 -5.28
C PHE A 138 -0.59 -26.46 -6.61
N SER A 139 -0.76 -25.73 -7.71
CA SER A 139 -0.32 -26.20 -9.04
C SER A 139 1.12 -25.82 -9.36
N HIS A 140 1.61 -24.73 -8.78
CA HIS A 140 2.95 -24.22 -8.98
C HIS A 140 3.51 -23.68 -7.68
N ALA A 141 4.82 -23.81 -7.50
CA ALA A 141 5.55 -23.23 -6.38
C ALA A 141 6.99 -22.92 -6.76
N GLY A 142 7.62 -22.01 -6.02
CA GLY A 142 9.01 -21.64 -6.26
C GLY A 142 9.54 -20.66 -5.23
N GLN A 143 10.68 -20.05 -5.56
CA GLN A 143 11.36 -19.09 -4.70
C GLN A 143 11.43 -17.72 -5.38
N LEU A 144 11.22 -16.64 -4.61
CA LEU A 144 11.28 -15.26 -5.11
C LEU A 144 12.68 -14.87 -5.61
N GLY A 145 13.73 -15.45 -5.06
CA GLY A 145 15.10 -15.26 -5.53
C GLY A 145 15.40 -15.90 -6.90
N ARG A 146 14.53 -16.80 -7.38
CA ARG A 146 14.65 -17.42 -8.72
C ARG A 146 13.66 -16.84 -9.71
N VAL A 147 12.44 -16.58 -9.26
CA VAL A 147 11.36 -16.00 -10.07
C VAL A 147 10.87 -14.77 -9.34
N THR A 148 11.12 -13.59 -9.93
CA THR A 148 10.78 -12.34 -9.24
C THR A 148 9.27 -12.15 -9.16
N ILE A 149 8.82 -11.34 -8.19
CA ILE A 149 7.41 -10.93 -8.10
C ILE A 149 6.93 -10.23 -9.39
N THR A 150 7.81 -9.48 -10.06
CA THR A 150 7.53 -8.83 -11.35
C THR A 150 7.08 -9.85 -12.39
N ARG A 151 7.85 -10.95 -12.55
CA ARG A 151 7.52 -12.04 -13.48
C ARG A 151 6.19 -12.69 -13.14
N LEU A 152 5.98 -13.01 -11.85
CA LEU A 152 4.77 -13.69 -11.38
C LEU A 152 3.52 -12.86 -11.67
N LEU A 153 3.53 -11.58 -11.27
CA LEU A 153 2.40 -10.68 -11.48
C LEU A 153 2.12 -10.48 -12.97
N TYR A 154 3.16 -10.28 -13.79
CA TYR A 154 3.01 -10.17 -15.24
C TYR A 154 2.37 -11.42 -15.85
N ARG A 155 2.85 -12.62 -15.49
CA ARG A 155 2.33 -13.89 -16.02
C ARG A 155 0.87 -14.12 -15.63
N LEU A 156 0.51 -13.88 -14.36
CA LEU A 156 -0.87 -14.00 -13.89
C LEU A 156 -1.81 -13.01 -14.60
N GLN A 157 -1.36 -11.76 -14.80
CA GLN A 157 -2.12 -10.74 -15.51
C GLN A 157 -2.35 -11.14 -16.98
N ARG A 158 -1.26 -11.51 -17.67
CA ARG A 158 -1.28 -11.91 -19.09
C ARG A 158 -2.13 -13.15 -19.33
N GLY A 159 -2.03 -14.14 -18.44
CA GLY A 159 -2.81 -15.37 -18.44
C GLY A 159 -4.28 -15.18 -18.12
N ARG A 160 -4.66 -13.98 -17.64
CA ARG A 160 -5.99 -13.68 -17.06
C ARG A 160 -6.34 -14.72 -16.00
N SER A 161 -5.37 -15.11 -15.18
CA SER A 161 -5.53 -16.18 -14.21
C SER A 161 -6.46 -15.75 -13.08
N SER A 162 -7.25 -16.69 -12.56
CA SER A 162 -8.05 -16.51 -11.35
C SER A 162 -7.60 -17.55 -10.32
N GLY A 163 -7.43 -17.13 -9.06
CA GLY A 163 -6.89 -17.95 -8.00
C GLY A 163 -6.17 -17.13 -6.94
N MET A 164 -5.37 -17.78 -6.11
CA MET A 164 -4.61 -17.15 -5.03
C MET A 164 -3.10 -17.39 -5.20
N LEU A 165 -2.33 -16.30 -5.14
CA LEU A 165 -0.87 -16.35 -4.98
C LEU A 165 -0.52 -16.13 -3.52
N ARG A 166 0.07 -17.15 -2.89
CA ARG A 166 0.61 -17.06 -1.53
C ARG A 166 2.11 -16.84 -1.58
N LEU A 167 2.60 -15.89 -0.78
CA LEU A 167 4.02 -15.57 -0.61
C LEU A 167 4.38 -15.67 0.87
N VAL A 168 5.49 -16.35 1.18
CA VAL A 168 5.99 -16.53 2.54
C VAL A 168 7.46 -16.18 2.60
N ARG A 169 7.81 -15.12 3.34
CA ARG A 169 9.18 -14.66 3.56
C ARG A 169 9.88 -15.52 4.61
N GLY A 170 11.22 -15.52 4.64
CA GLY A 170 12.01 -16.33 5.57
C GLY A 170 11.75 -16.07 7.06
N ASP A 171 11.23 -14.89 7.42
CA ASP A 171 10.83 -14.52 8.78
C ASP A 171 9.41 -14.98 9.16
N GLY A 172 8.73 -15.71 8.27
CA GLY A 172 7.38 -16.24 8.48
C GLY A 172 6.26 -15.28 8.07
N ASN A 173 6.58 -14.04 7.68
CA ASN A 173 5.57 -13.12 7.16
C ASN A 173 4.96 -13.65 5.86
N ARG A 174 3.64 -13.58 5.76
CA ARG A 174 2.86 -14.16 4.67
C ARG A 174 1.93 -13.12 4.07
N LYS A 175 1.84 -13.12 2.73
CA LYS A 175 0.81 -12.41 1.98
C LYS A 175 0.07 -13.35 1.05
N GLU A 176 -1.23 -13.13 0.87
CA GLU A 176 -2.03 -13.86 -0.11
C GLU A 176 -2.76 -12.87 -0.98
N ILE A 177 -2.46 -12.90 -2.28
CA ILE A 177 -3.11 -12.06 -3.28
C ILE A 177 -4.12 -12.92 -4.03
N PHE A 178 -5.38 -12.51 -4.00
CA PHE A 178 -6.43 -13.14 -4.79
C PHE A 178 -6.58 -12.41 -6.12
N PHE A 179 -6.57 -13.16 -7.20
CA PHE A 179 -6.71 -12.67 -8.56
C PHE A 179 -8.03 -13.12 -9.17
N ARG A 180 -8.62 -12.23 -9.96
CA ARG A 180 -9.76 -12.55 -10.82
C ARG A 180 -9.47 -12.02 -12.22
N ARG A 181 -9.36 -12.93 -13.18
CA ARG A 181 -9.06 -12.60 -14.60
C ARG A 181 -7.77 -11.79 -14.75
N GLY A 182 -6.76 -12.09 -13.93
CA GLY A 182 -5.45 -11.43 -13.95
C GLY A 182 -5.34 -10.17 -13.10
N GLU A 183 -6.44 -9.69 -12.51
CA GLU A 183 -6.45 -8.48 -11.68
C GLU A 183 -6.52 -8.83 -10.19
N PRO A 184 -5.73 -8.16 -9.33
CA PRO A 184 -5.80 -8.37 -7.88
C PRO A 184 -7.11 -7.78 -7.34
N ILE A 185 -7.86 -8.58 -6.58
CA ILE A 185 -9.13 -8.15 -5.98
C ILE A 185 -9.04 -7.93 -4.47
N THR A 186 -8.14 -8.63 -3.79
CA THR A 186 -7.85 -8.45 -2.37
C THR A 186 -6.48 -9.01 -2.04
N VAL A 187 -5.84 -8.47 -1.01
CA VAL A 187 -4.54 -8.92 -0.51
C VAL A 187 -4.62 -9.01 1.00
N SER A 188 -4.22 -10.16 1.56
CA SER A 188 -4.06 -10.36 3.00
C SER A 188 -2.58 -10.28 3.39
N SER A 189 -2.31 -9.99 4.67
CA SER A 189 -0.96 -9.88 5.19
C SER A 189 -0.89 -10.17 6.68
N THR A 190 0.06 -11.01 7.09
CA THR A 190 0.36 -11.21 8.52
C THR A 190 1.19 -10.07 9.13
N ILE A 191 1.60 -9.08 8.35
CA ILE A 191 2.45 -7.98 8.82
C ILE A 191 1.59 -6.98 9.60
N PRO A 192 1.85 -6.76 10.91
CA PRO A 192 0.98 -5.92 11.75
C PRO A 192 0.73 -4.51 11.21
N GLU A 193 1.78 -3.84 10.70
CA GLU A 193 1.69 -2.48 10.18
C GLU A 193 0.86 -2.36 8.90
N GLU A 194 0.54 -3.49 8.28
CA GLU A 194 -0.28 -3.55 7.09
C GLU A 194 -1.75 -3.79 7.41
N LEU A 195 -2.10 -4.29 8.59
CA LEU A 195 -3.48 -4.59 9.02
C LEU A 195 -4.37 -3.34 8.99
N LEU A 196 -5.65 -3.48 8.64
CA LEU A 196 -6.54 -2.35 8.34
C LEU A 196 -6.62 -1.33 9.49
N GLY A 197 -6.76 -1.77 10.73
CA GLY A 197 -6.88 -0.86 11.87
C GLY A 197 -5.62 -0.01 12.04
N LEU A 198 -4.47 -0.66 12.17
CA LEU A 198 -3.17 0.01 12.35
C LEU A 198 -2.78 0.84 11.12
N TYR A 199 -3.13 0.37 9.92
CA TYR A 199 -2.95 1.11 8.68
C TYR A 199 -3.70 2.46 8.70
N LEU A 200 -4.98 2.45 9.08
CA LEU A 200 -5.81 3.65 9.16
C LEU A 200 -5.33 4.62 10.26
N VAL A 201 -4.90 4.10 11.41
CA VAL A 201 -4.31 4.91 12.48
C VAL A 201 -3.02 5.59 12.02
N ARG A 202 -2.13 4.85 11.35
CA ARG A 202 -0.86 5.37 10.83
C ARG A 202 -1.06 6.45 9.78
N LYS A 203 -2.07 6.30 8.91
CA LYS A 203 -2.46 7.32 7.92
C LYS A 203 -3.20 8.51 8.55
N GLY A 204 -3.50 8.46 9.85
CA GLY A 204 -4.19 9.53 10.58
C GLY A 204 -5.69 9.62 10.28
N VAL A 205 -6.27 8.58 9.67
CA VAL A 205 -7.67 8.54 9.24
C VAL A 205 -8.60 8.35 10.44
N ILE A 206 -8.19 7.49 11.37
CA ILE A 206 -8.87 7.23 12.64
C ILE A 206 -7.89 7.39 13.79
N THR A 207 -8.40 7.66 14.99
CA THR A 207 -7.60 7.64 16.21
C THR A 207 -7.49 6.23 16.78
N GLU A 208 -6.52 6.01 17.66
CA GLU A 208 -6.38 4.73 18.37
C GLU A 208 -7.62 4.43 19.24
N GLU A 209 -8.27 5.47 19.79
CA GLU A 209 -9.51 5.34 20.56
C GLU A 209 -10.69 4.93 19.69
N GLN A 210 -10.79 5.49 18.48
CA GLN A 210 -11.81 5.10 17.51
C GLN A 210 -11.61 3.66 17.04
N LEU A 211 -10.36 3.24 16.81
CA LEU A 211 -10.05 1.86 16.49
C LEU A 211 -10.45 0.90 17.62
N GLN A 212 -10.08 1.21 18.87
CA GLN A 212 -10.46 0.39 20.01
C GLN A 212 -11.99 0.27 20.13
N HIS A 213 -12.70 1.39 19.99
CA HIS A 213 -14.16 1.40 20.05
C HIS A 213 -14.81 0.52 18.97
N ALA A 214 -14.26 0.53 17.74
CA ALA A 214 -14.74 -0.34 16.67
C ALA A 214 -14.46 -1.82 16.96
N LEU A 215 -13.29 -2.14 17.55
CA LEU A 215 -12.92 -3.50 17.92
C LEU A 215 -13.78 -4.06 19.07
N ASP A 216 -14.09 -3.24 20.07
CA ASP A 216 -14.94 -3.64 21.22
C ASP A 216 -16.35 -4.07 20.77
N ARG A 217 -16.80 -3.57 19.62
CA ARG A 217 -18.14 -3.82 19.05
C ARG A 217 -18.08 -4.67 17.79
N LEU A 218 -16.93 -5.25 17.47
CA LEU A 218 -16.68 -6.01 16.24
C LEU A 218 -17.68 -7.17 16.04
N SER A 219 -18.09 -7.81 17.13
CA SER A 219 -19.08 -8.91 17.13
C SER A 219 -20.48 -8.46 16.70
N GLU A 220 -20.84 -7.20 16.93
CA GLU A 220 -22.13 -6.62 16.48
C GLU A 220 -22.16 -6.43 14.96
N PHE A 221 -20.99 -6.36 14.30
CA PHE A 221 -20.82 -6.12 12.87
C PHE A 221 -20.27 -7.34 12.13
N GLY A 222 -20.60 -8.55 12.60
CA GLY A 222 -20.24 -9.80 11.94
C GLY A 222 -18.74 -10.09 11.91
N GLY A 223 -17.96 -9.46 12.79
CA GLY A 223 -16.51 -9.69 12.88
C GLY A 223 -15.67 -8.79 11.98
N ARG A 224 -16.27 -7.88 11.18
CA ARG A 224 -15.56 -7.13 10.13
C ARG A 224 -15.21 -5.73 10.60
N LEU A 225 -13.92 -5.41 10.73
CA LEU A 225 -13.49 -4.09 11.22
C LEU A 225 -13.99 -2.96 10.30
N GLY A 226 -13.93 -3.16 8.98
CA GLY A 226 -14.47 -2.20 8.02
C GLY A 226 -15.95 -1.89 8.23
N ASP A 227 -16.77 -2.92 8.47
CA ASP A 227 -18.20 -2.75 8.72
C ASP A 227 -18.46 -2.08 10.07
N ALA A 228 -17.68 -2.40 11.10
CA ALA A 228 -17.76 -1.74 12.40
C ALA A 228 -17.41 -0.25 12.31
N LEU A 229 -16.35 0.11 11.58
CA LEU A 229 -15.95 1.51 11.37
C LEU A 229 -17.05 2.31 10.63
N VAL A 230 -17.73 1.70 9.67
CA VAL A 230 -18.85 2.33 8.94
C VAL A 230 -20.10 2.39 9.81
N GLY A 231 -20.44 1.30 10.49
CA GLY A 231 -21.63 1.18 11.35
C GLY A 231 -21.60 2.16 12.52
N GLU A 232 -20.43 2.33 13.14
CA GLU A 232 -20.19 3.31 14.21
C GLU A 232 -19.95 4.74 13.68
N ARG A 233 -20.10 4.96 12.37
CA ARG A 233 -19.95 6.27 11.71
C ARG A 233 -18.57 6.91 11.93
N ILE A 234 -17.56 6.10 12.18
CA ILE A 234 -16.16 6.53 12.32
C ILE A 234 -15.59 6.86 10.95
N LEU A 235 -15.90 6.03 9.95
CA LEU A 235 -15.41 6.17 8.58
C LEU A 235 -16.55 5.98 7.56
N PRO A 236 -16.75 6.90 6.61
CA PRO A 236 -17.71 6.68 5.52
C PRO A 236 -17.33 5.48 4.65
N ALA A 237 -18.32 4.73 4.14
CA ALA A 237 -18.07 3.55 3.30
C ALA A 237 -17.26 3.84 2.03
N HIS A 238 -17.44 5.01 1.41
CA HIS A 238 -16.67 5.40 0.23
C HIS A 238 -15.19 5.66 0.55
N ASP A 239 -14.90 6.23 1.72
CA ASP A 239 -13.54 6.42 2.20
C ASP A 239 -12.91 5.08 2.57
N LEU A 240 -13.65 4.17 3.22
CA LEU A 240 -13.18 2.82 3.49
C LEU A 240 -12.75 2.11 2.20
N PHE A 241 -13.56 2.18 1.13
CA PHE A 241 -13.21 1.59 -0.16
C PHE A 241 -11.91 2.17 -0.74
N ARG A 242 -11.73 3.50 -0.65
CA ARG A 242 -10.51 4.17 -1.07
C ARG A 242 -9.29 3.68 -0.28
N TYR A 243 -9.38 3.63 1.04
CA TYR A 243 -8.26 3.17 1.88
C TYR A 243 -7.96 1.67 1.72
N LEU A 244 -8.96 0.83 1.43
CA LEU A 244 -8.73 -0.57 1.08
C LEU A 244 -7.97 -0.68 -0.25
N SER A 245 -8.29 0.16 -1.24
CA SER A 245 -7.55 0.22 -2.50
C SER A 245 -6.10 0.69 -2.29
N ASP A 246 -5.91 1.76 -1.52
CA ASP A 246 -4.58 2.26 -1.15
C ASP A 246 -3.76 1.21 -0.37
N GLN A 247 -4.40 0.50 0.56
CA GLN A 247 -3.77 -0.58 1.32
C GLN A 247 -3.36 -1.75 0.42
N LEU A 248 -4.21 -2.15 -0.54
CA LEU A 248 -3.87 -3.17 -1.53
C LEU A 248 -2.64 -2.75 -2.34
N HIS A 249 -2.63 -1.50 -2.84
CA HIS A 249 -1.49 -0.92 -3.54
C HIS A 249 -0.21 -0.98 -2.70
N ASP A 250 -0.25 -0.50 -1.47
CA ASP A 250 0.89 -0.49 -0.54
C ASP A 250 1.39 -1.92 -0.27
N ARG A 251 0.48 -2.88 -0.05
CA ARG A 251 0.82 -4.30 0.21
C ARG A 251 1.48 -4.99 -0.97
N VAL A 252 1.03 -4.72 -2.20
CA VAL A 252 1.64 -5.27 -3.41
C VAL A 252 2.99 -4.61 -3.70
N LEU A 253 3.11 -3.29 -3.52
CA LEU A 253 4.39 -2.58 -3.68
C LEU A 253 5.47 -3.10 -2.74
N GLU A 254 5.11 -3.40 -1.49
CA GLU A 254 6.06 -3.91 -0.49
C GLU A 254 6.72 -5.25 -0.91
N LEU A 255 6.03 -6.07 -1.71
CA LEU A 255 6.59 -7.33 -2.24
C LEU A 255 7.77 -7.12 -3.19
N PHE A 256 7.89 -5.95 -3.84
CA PHE A 256 9.05 -5.64 -4.70
C PHE A 256 10.34 -5.44 -3.90
N GLY A 257 10.23 -5.31 -2.57
CA GLY A 257 11.35 -5.30 -1.64
C GLY A 257 11.71 -6.69 -1.10
N TRP A 258 10.92 -7.72 -1.38
CA TRP A 258 11.19 -9.09 -0.94
C TRP A 258 12.21 -9.74 -1.87
N GLU A 259 13.44 -9.90 -1.40
CA GLU A 259 14.53 -10.54 -2.15
C GLU A 259 14.56 -12.07 -1.97
N ASP A 260 13.90 -12.58 -0.94
CA ASP A 260 13.76 -14.00 -0.64
C ASP A 260 12.32 -14.37 -0.25
N GLY A 261 12.05 -15.67 -0.20
CA GLY A 261 10.76 -16.23 0.17
C GLY A 261 10.29 -17.30 -0.80
N ASN A 262 9.28 -18.04 -0.38
CA ASN A 262 8.61 -19.06 -1.19
C ASN A 262 7.28 -18.51 -1.70
N TRP A 263 6.88 -18.92 -2.90
CA TRP A 263 5.57 -18.62 -3.46
C TRP A 263 4.85 -19.89 -3.88
N PHE A 264 3.52 -19.84 -3.84
CA PHE A 264 2.63 -20.95 -4.17
C PHE A 264 1.40 -20.42 -4.91
N TRP A 265 0.98 -21.10 -5.97
CA TRP A 265 -0.19 -20.73 -6.77
C TRP A 265 -1.31 -21.75 -6.66
N PHE A 266 -2.48 -21.28 -6.23
CA PHE A 266 -3.70 -22.06 -6.02
C PHE A 266 -4.76 -21.62 -7.05
N PRO A 267 -4.89 -22.33 -8.19
CA PRO A 267 -5.80 -21.94 -9.27
C PRO A 267 -7.26 -22.07 -8.84
N GLY A 268 -8.10 -21.11 -9.21
CA GLY A 268 -9.54 -21.13 -8.93
C GLY A 268 -9.94 -20.86 -7.48
N MET A 269 -8.97 -20.69 -6.57
CA MET A 269 -9.24 -20.31 -5.19
C MET A 269 -9.80 -18.89 -5.11
N GLU A 270 -11.00 -18.75 -4.57
CA GLU A 270 -11.67 -17.46 -4.35
C GLU A 270 -11.48 -17.01 -2.88
N PRO A 271 -11.53 -15.70 -2.59
CA PRO A 271 -11.48 -15.23 -1.22
C PRO A 271 -12.71 -15.73 -0.42
N PRO A 272 -12.55 -16.07 0.87
CA PRO A 272 -13.66 -16.53 1.71
C PRO A 272 -14.83 -15.56 1.79
N THR A 273 -14.54 -14.25 1.69
CA THR A 273 -15.57 -13.20 1.63
C THR A 273 -15.64 -12.61 0.24
N PRO A 274 -16.84 -12.36 -0.32
CA PRO A 274 -16.98 -11.69 -1.60
C PRO A 274 -16.32 -10.30 -1.59
N SER A 275 -15.30 -10.13 -2.42
CA SER A 275 -14.62 -8.85 -2.64
C SER A 275 -14.88 -8.34 -4.05
N ALA A 276 -15.21 -7.06 -4.13
CA ALA A 276 -15.31 -6.33 -5.40
C ALA A 276 -13.89 -5.90 -5.85
N PRO A 277 -13.62 -5.82 -7.16
CA PRO A 277 -12.37 -5.26 -7.66
C PRO A 277 -12.18 -3.82 -7.16
N LEU A 278 -10.98 -3.50 -6.67
CA LEU A 278 -10.63 -2.18 -6.12
C LEU A 278 -10.12 -1.19 -7.19
N GLY A 279 -10.18 -1.56 -8.47
CA GLY A 279 -9.82 -0.69 -9.59
C GLY A 279 -8.31 -0.46 -9.75
N VAL A 280 -7.50 -1.42 -9.34
CA VAL A 280 -6.04 -1.36 -9.36
C VAL A 280 -5.54 -1.60 -10.79
N ASP A 281 -4.68 -0.71 -11.30
CA ASP A 281 -3.92 -0.96 -12.52
C ASP A 281 -2.64 -1.74 -12.14
N LEU A 282 -2.69 -3.07 -12.31
CA LEU A 282 -1.56 -3.92 -11.94
C LEU A 282 -0.30 -3.64 -12.78
N ALA A 283 -0.44 -3.19 -14.04
CA ALA A 283 0.71 -2.92 -14.89
C ALA A 283 1.46 -1.66 -14.41
N ASP A 284 0.73 -0.59 -14.10
CA ASP A 284 1.32 0.60 -13.45
C ASP A 284 1.96 0.24 -12.11
N LEU A 285 1.27 -0.57 -11.30
CA LEU A 285 1.74 -0.97 -9.98
C LEU A 285 3.06 -1.74 -10.04
N VAL A 286 3.18 -2.64 -11.02
CA VAL A 286 4.42 -3.40 -11.26
C VAL A 286 5.55 -2.47 -11.68
N LEU A 287 5.31 -1.53 -12.60
CA LEU A 287 6.33 -0.56 -13.02
C LEU A 287 6.78 0.33 -11.87
N ARG A 288 5.84 0.79 -11.03
CA ARG A 288 6.16 1.56 -9.82
C ARG A 288 6.97 0.75 -8.82
N GLY A 289 6.61 -0.51 -8.58
CA GLY A 289 7.36 -1.42 -7.71
C GLY A 289 8.82 -1.56 -8.14
N VAL A 290 9.06 -1.76 -9.44
CA VAL A 290 10.42 -1.84 -10.00
C VAL A 290 11.17 -0.51 -9.91
N ARG A 291 10.49 0.63 -10.08
CA ARG A 291 11.12 1.96 -10.09
C ARG A 291 11.43 2.50 -8.70
N GLU A 292 10.56 2.26 -7.74
CA GLU A 292 10.55 2.91 -6.43
C GLU A 292 11.07 2.01 -5.33
N ILE A 293 10.86 0.68 -5.43
CA ILE A 293 11.11 -0.26 -4.33
C ILE A 293 12.25 -1.24 -4.64
N THR A 294 12.27 -1.82 -5.85
CA THR A 294 13.29 -2.82 -6.20
C THR A 294 14.70 -2.21 -6.17
N LYS A 295 15.59 -2.80 -5.36
CA LYS A 295 16.96 -2.31 -5.21
C LYS A 295 17.75 -2.46 -6.50
N ALA A 296 18.54 -1.44 -6.84
CA ALA A 296 19.43 -1.50 -8.00
C ALA A 296 20.44 -2.67 -7.92
N SER A 297 20.86 -3.06 -6.72
CA SER A 297 21.71 -4.24 -6.50
C SER A 297 21.00 -5.54 -6.86
N ALA A 298 19.71 -5.69 -6.52
CA ALA A 298 18.91 -6.85 -6.87
C ALA A 298 18.70 -6.94 -8.39
N ILE A 299 18.44 -5.80 -9.04
CA ILE A 299 18.35 -5.72 -10.51
C ILE A 299 19.68 -6.15 -11.13
N ARG A 300 20.83 -5.65 -10.66
CA ARG A 300 22.13 -6.08 -11.20
C ARG A 300 22.39 -7.57 -10.95
N ALA A 301 22.07 -8.08 -9.77
CA ALA A 301 22.22 -9.49 -9.43
C ALA A 301 21.41 -10.42 -10.35
N HIS A 302 20.25 -9.97 -10.85
CA HIS A 302 19.44 -10.71 -11.83
C HIS A 302 20.19 -11.01 -13.14
N PHE A 303 21.13 -10.14 -13.54
CA PHE A 303 21.92 -10.29 -14.75
C PHE A 303 23.33 -10.84 -14.51
N ALA A 304 23.72 -11.03 -13.24
CA ALA A 304 25.08 -11.38 -12.88
C ALA A 304 25.52 -12.72 -13.49
N GLY A 305 26.64 -12.71 -14.22
CA GLY A 305 27.15 -13.86 -14.95
C GLY A 305 26.49 -14.12 -16.29
N ARG A 306 25.48 -13.32 -16.68
CA ARG A 306 24.74 -13.40 -17.95
C ARG A 306 24.92 -12.15 -18.80
N GLU A 307 25.83 -11.26 -18.46
CA GLU A 307 26.03 -9.98 -19.14
C GLU A 307 26.49 -10.14 -20.60
N GLY A 308 27.11 -11.27 -20.93
CA GLY A 308 27.52 -11.64 -22.30
C GLY A 308 26.50 -12.50 -23.05
N GLU A 309 25.33 -12.79 -22.47
CA GLU A 309 24.30 -13.56 -23.17
C GLU A 309 23.52 -12.68 -24.15
N HIS A 310 23.19 -13.24 -25.32
CA HIS A 310 22.50 -12.49 -26.36
C HIS A 310 21.00 -12.36 -26.02
N LEU A 311 20.46 -11.17 -26.21
CA LEU A 311 19.05 -10.90 -26.10
C LEU A 311 18.32 -11.44 -27.34
N ALA A 312 17.29 -12.24 -27.12
CA ALA A 312 16.40 -12.70 -28.17
C ALA A 312 14.99 -12.13 -27.95
N VAL A 313 14.37 -11.62 -29.02
CA VAL A 313 12.97 -11.17 -28.95
C VAL A 313 12.07 -12.36 -28.68
N VAL A 314 11.29 -12.28 -27.61
CA VAL A 314 10.22 -13.23 -27.33
C VAL A 314 9.02 -12.78 -28.16
N HIS A 315 8.59 -13.61 -29.11
CA HIS A 315 7.49 -13.28 -30.00
C HIS A 315 6.17 -13.38 -29.21
N GLY A 316 5.80 -12.26 -28.56
CA GLY A 316 4.63 -12.11 -27.71
C GLY A 316 3.65 -11.07 -28.23
N ARG A 317 2.62 -10.78 -27.41
CA ARG A 317 1.63 -9.73 -27.70
C ARG A 317 2.05 -8.34 -27.21
N LEU A 318 3.00 -8.27 -26.29
CA LEU A 318 3.49 -7.03 -25.71
C LEU A 318 4.79 -6.62 -26.40
N THR A 319 4.91 -5.34 -26.69
CA THR A 319 6.12 -4.69 -27.19
C THR A 319 6.61 -3.65 -26.18
N ALA A 320 7.81 -3.12 -26.39
CA ALA A 320 8.32 -2.04 -25.53
C ALA A 320 7.48 -0.76 -25.60
N GLU A 321 6.72 -0.56 -26.69
CA GLU A 321 5.85 0.60 -26.89
C GLU A 321 4.55 0.53 -26.05
N ASP A 322 4.15 -0.68 -25.66
CA ASP A 322 2.97 -0.92 -24.81
C ASP A 322 3.24 -0.65 -23.32
N ILE A 323 4.50 -0.41 -22.95
CA ILE A 323 4.92 -0.11 -21.58
C ILE A 323 4.92 1.41 -21.36
N SER A 324 4.34 1.85 -20.25
CA SER A 324 4.35 3.24 -19.78
C SER A 324 5.73 3.72 -19.32
N PHE A 325 6.69 3.79 -20.24
CA PHE A 325 8.03 4.32 -20.03
C PHE A 325 8.04 5.85 -20.06
N SER A 326 8.92 6.45 -19.26
CA SER A 326 9.27 7.87 -19.42
C SER A 326 10.07 8.09 -20.71
N ALA A 327 10.14 9.32 -21.22
CA ALA A 327 10.87 9.62 -22.47
C ALA A 327 12.34 9.11 -22.46
N LYS A 328 13.02 9.19 -21.32
CA LYS A 328 14.40 8.68 -21.17
C LYS A 328 14.47 7.15 -21.17
N GLU A 329 13.48 6.49 -20.57
CA GLU A 329 13.40 5.02 -20.59
C GLU A 329 13.03 4.51 -21.99
N SER A 330 12.14 5.19 -22.71
CA SER A 330 11.79 4.87 -24.10
C SER A 330 12.99 5.01 -25.04
N GLU A 331 13.84 6.04 -24.85
CA GLU A 331 15.10 6.18 -25.59
C GLU A 331 16.01 4.95 -25.40
N LEU A 332 16.19 4.52 -24.16
CA LEU A 332 16.98 3.33 -23.83
C LEU A 332 16.35 2.04 -24.36
N ALA A 333 15.03 1.86 -24.19
CA ALA A 333 14.29 0.72 -24.71
C ALA A 333 14.36 0.65 -26.24
N GLY A 334 14.39 1.79 -26.92
CA GLY A 334 14.56 1.90 -28.37
C GLY A 334 15.95 1.49 -28.88
N ALA A 335 17.00 1.65 -28.06
CA ALA A 335 18.35 1.15 -28.34
C ALA A 335 18.48 -0.37 -28.17
N ILE A 336 17.58 -0.94 -27.35
CA ILE A 336 17.12 -2.33 -27.25
C ILE A 336 17.06 -3.19 -28.54
N LYS A 337 18.06 -4.00 -28.93
CA LYS A 337 17.93 -4.89 -30.12
C LYS A 337 18.25 -6.35 -29.84
N SER A 338 17.58 -7.23 -30.59
CA SER A 338 17.89 -8.66 -30.63
C SER A 338 19.34 -8.87 -31.10
N GLY A 339 20.04 -9.82 -30.49
CA GLY A 339 21.43 -10.13 -30.77
C GLY A 339 22.44 -9.28 -30.00
N MET A 340 22.01 -8.19 -29.33
CA MET A 340 22.89 -7.46 -28.40
C MET A 340 22.98 -8.21 -27.07
N THR A 341 24.10 -8.04 -26.37
CA THR A 341 24.26 -8.49 -24.98
C THR A 341 24.04 -7.32 -24.01
N PRO A 342 23.71 -7.58 -22.73
CA PRO A 342 23.74 -6.54 -21.70
C PRO A 342 25.08 -5.77 -21.67
N GLN A 343 26.21 -6.45 -21.86
CA GLN A 343 27.53 -5.83 -21.91
C GLN A 343 27.68 -4.87 -23.10
N ASP A 344 27.23 -5.27 -24.30
CA ASP A 344 27.26 -4.39 -25.48
C ASP A 344 26.45 -3.11 -25.24
N LEU A 345 25.29 -3.22 -24.58
CA LEU A 345 24.43 -2.08 -24.28
C LEU A 345 25.10 -1.10 -23.30
N LEU A 346 25.80 -1.61 -22.29
CA LEU A 346 26.58 -0.77 -21.36
C LEU A 346 27.66 -0.02 -22.13
N ASP A 347 28.46 -0.73 -22.94
CA ASP A 347 29.61 -0.14 -23.62
C ASP A 347 29.20 0.89 -24.69
N THR A 348 28.03 0.71 -25.30
CA THR A 348 27.57 1.56 -26.43
C THR A 348 26.60 2.68 -26.03
N THR A 349 25.83 2.50 -24.96
CA THR A 349 24.68 3.37 -24.67
C THR A 349 24.90 4.30 -23.48
N VAL A 350 25.83 3.94 -22.57
CA VAL A 350 25.96 4.65 -21.29
C VAL A 350 27.36 4.61 -20.69
N PRO A 351 27.92 5.75 -20.22
CA PRO A 351 29.14 5.70 -19.41
C PRO A 351 28.90 4.96 -18.08
N PRO A 352 29.87 4.16 -17.60
CA PRO A 352 29.76 3.40 -16.37
C PRO A 352 29.71 4.32 -15.13
N GLY A 353 29.04 3.86 -14.08
CA GLY A 353 28.83 4.58 -12.82
C GLY A 353 27.81 5.72 -12.90
N THR A 354 27.10 5.89 -14.02
CA THR A 354 26.17 7.01 -14.21
C THR A 354 24.73 6.66 -13.80
N PRO A 355 23.88 7.64 -13.45
CA PRO A 355 22.45 7.40 -13.23
C PRO A 355 21.74 6.81 -14.45
N LYS A 356 22.24 7.08 -15.66
CA LYS A 356 21.69 6.51 -16.91
C LYS A 356 22.01 5.00 -17.01
N GLU A 357 23.13 4.54 -16.45
CA GLU A 357 23.45 3.10 -16.39
C GLU A 357 22.45 2.34 -15.49
N ALA A 358 22.15 2.86 -14.31
CA ALA A 358 21.13 2.27 -13.43
C ALA A 358 19.75 2.22 -14.09
N MET A 359 19.42 3.24 -14.90
CA MET A 359 18.20 3.27 -15.69
C MET A 359 18.19 2.23 -16.80
N LEU A 360 19.32 2.03 -17.49
CA LEU A 360 19.45 0.97 -18.51
C LEU A 360 19.21 -0.41 -17.90
N TRP A 361 19.85 -0.72 -16.78
CA TRP A 361 19.61 -1.99 -16.08
C TRP A 361 18.15 -2.20 -15.71
N ARG A 362 17.47 -1.14 -15.24
CA ARG A 362 16.05 -1.19 -14.90
C ARG A 362 15.17 -1.40 -16.14
N VAL A 363 15.44 -0.72 -17.24
CA VAL A 363 14.72 -0.91 -18.51
C VAL A 363 14.92 -2.34 -19.00
N LEU A 364 16.16 -2.83 -18.98
CA LEU A 364 16.48 -4.20 -19.39
C LEU A 364 15.74 -5.22 -18.53
N PHE A 365 15.73 -5.02 -17.20
CA PHE A 365 14.97 -5.84 -16.25
C PHE A 365 13.47 -5.87 -16.56
N ILE A 366 12.85 -4.70 -16.78
CA ILE A 366 11.41 -4.64 -17.12
C ILE A 366 11.15 -5.41 -18.42
N LEU A 367 11.95 -5.19 -19.45
CA LEU A 367 11.78 -5.83 -20.75
C LEU A 367 12.00 -7.35 -20.71
N THR A 368 12.91 -7.84 -19.87
CA THR A 368 13.11 -9.28 -19.68
C THR A 368 11.98 -9.87 -18.86
N GLU A 369 11.60 -9.23 -17.74
CA GLU A 369 10.53 -9.69 -16.83
C GLU A 369 9.15 -9.69 -17.49
N PHE A 370 8.92 -8.78 -18.44
CA PHE A 370 7.69 -8.72 -19.23
C PHE A 370 7.75 -9.57 -20.50
N GLU A 371 8.80 -10.39 -20.67
CA GLU A 371 8.92 -11.33 -21.80
C GLU A 371 8.84 -10.66 -23.16
N ILE A 372 9.45 -9.49 -23.26
CA ILE A 372 9.70 -8.84 -24.55
C ILE A 372 11.05 -9.35 -25.08
N PHE A 373 12.04 -9.47 -24.18
CA PHE A 373 13.30 -10.14 -24.45
C PHE A 373 13.54 -11.31 -23.50
N ARG A 374 14.36 -12.25 -23.94
CA ARG A 374 14.97 -13.29 -23.10
C ARG A 374 16.49 -13.26 -23.29
N LEU A 375 17.23 -13.72 -22.29
CA LEU A 375 18.68 -13.88 -22.37
C LEU A 375 19.03 -15.31 -22.75
N GLY A 376 19.92 -15.46 -23.73
CA GLY A 376 20.43 -16.76 -24.14
C GLY A 376 19.36 -17.73 -24.66
N GLU A 377 19.73 -19.01 -24.68
CA GLU A 377 18.82 -20.12 -24.98
C GLU A 377 18.27 -20.70 -23.67
N ASP A 378 17.34 -20.01 -23.01
CA ASP A 378 16.71 -20.58 -21.80
C ASP A 378 16.02 -21.93 -22.16
N HIS A 379 16.57 -23.02 -21.61
CA HIS A 379 16.04 -24.40 -21.68
C HIS A 379 14.95 -24.68 -20.65
N GLU A 380 14.76 -23.81 -19.67
CA GLU A 380 13.65 -23.89 -18.73
C GLU A 380 12.70 -22.73 -19.00
N ALA A 381 11.72 -22.99 -19.86
CA ALA A 381 10.41 -22.40 -19.65
C ALA A 381 9.90 -22.96 -18.31
N THR A 382 10.34 -22.39 -17.19
CA THR A 382 9.79 -22.72 -15.89
C THR A 382 8.27 -22.61 -16.04
N ALA A 383 7.56 -23.71 -15.83
CA ALA A 383 6.10 -23.69 -15.83
C ALA A 383 5.70 -22.74 -14.71
N LEU A 384 5.42 -21.49 -15.06
CA LEU A 384 4.90 -20.47 -14.18
C LEU A 384 3.40 -20.40 -14.41
N PRO A 385 2.62 -20.04 -13.38
CA PRO A 385 1.19 -19.86 -13.55
C PRO A 385 0.92 -18.68 -14.49
N GLY A 386 0.15 -18.90 -15.57
CA GLY A 386 -0.17 -17.87 -16.55
C GLY A 386 -0.50 -18.41 -17.93
#